data_AF-A0A317DM41-F1
#
_entry.id   AF-A0A317DM41-F1
#
_cell.length_a   1.000
_cell.length_b   1.000
_cell.length_c   1.000
_cell.angle_alpha   90.00
_cell.angle_beta   90.00
_cell.angle_gamma   90.00
#
_symmetry.space_group_name_H-M   'P 1'
#
loop_
_entity.id
_entity.type
_entity.pdbx_description
1 polymer ?
#
loop_
_entity_poly.entity_id
_entity_poly.type
_entity_poly.pdbx_seq_one_letter_code
_entity_poly.pdbx_strand_id
1 'polypeptide(L)'
;MPDPCWDLAVAAGRSTPSHAAREAARLAAVELRTELSAVKDRQPSVCMTTAAGGPGPCRRDNIDAGELRTALNRVGLVDHVVRPARSNDITEGKGLVFAARVEGACVLGYVLPSREAAGVAGTLPDGTCLSV
;
A
#
# COMPACT_ATOMS: atom_id res chain seq x y z
N MET A 1 5.36 -8.12 11.83
CA MET A 1 4.63 -7.30 12.81
C MET A 1 4.13 -6.05 12.11
N PRO A 2 2.88 -5.60 12.31
CA PRO A 2 2.49 -4.25 11.91
C PRO A 2 3.37 -3.24 12.67
N ASP A 3 3.78 -2.18 11.99
CA ASP A 3 4.64 -1.14 12.55
C ASP A 3 3.77 -0.26 13.46
N PRO A 4 3.99 -0.23 14.78
CA PRO A 4 3.12 0.50 15.70
C PRO A 4 3.10 2.02 15.43
N CYS A 5 4.14 2.56 14.78
CA CYS A 5 4.17 3.95 14.36
C CYS A 5 3.26 4.21 13.14
N TRP A 6 3.09 3.20 12.27
CA TRP A 6 2.18 3.25 11.12
C TRP A 6 0.71 3.33 11.58
N ASP A 7 0.32 2.49 12.53
CA ASP A 7 -1.07 2.47 13.01
C ASP A 7 -1.45 3.78 13.76
N LEU A 8 -0.50 4.40 14.47
CA LEU A 8 -0.71 5.66 15.19
C LEU A 8 -0.77 6.89 14.28
N ALA A 9 0.13 7.02 13.31
CA ALA A 9 0.16 8.17 12.40
C ALA A 9 -1.09 8.20 11.50
N VAL A 10 -1.61 7.03 11.15
CA VAL A 10 -2.81 6.91 10.34
C VAL A 10 -4.08 7.17 11.16
N ALA A 11 -4.12 6.80 12.44
CA ALA A 11 -5.30 6.91 13.29
C ALA A 11 -5.65 8.33 13.79
N ALA A 12 -4.73 9.31 13.69
CA ALA A 12 -4.98 10.67 14.16
C ALA A 12 -6.13 11.33 13.37
N GLY A 13 -7.32 11.42 13.99
CA GLY A 13 -8.52 12.02 13.39
C GLY A 13 -9.47 11.05 12.68
N ARG A 14 -9.23 9.74 12.74
CA ARG A 14 -10.09 8.72 12.12
C ARG A 14 -11.06 8.10 13.12
N SER A 15 -12.21 7.63 12.62
CA SER A 15 -13.17 6.86 13.40
C SER A 15 -12.55 5.55 13.89
N THR A 16 -13.02 5.01 15.01
CA THR A 16 -12.57 3.71 15.51
C THR A 16 -13.45 2.61 14.91
N PRO A 17 -12.93 1.73 14.02
CA PRO A 17 -13.73 0.66 13.44
C PRO A 17 -14.03 -0.44 14.48
N SER A 18 -15.10 -1.21 14.22
CA SER A 18 -15.46 -2.38 15.03
C SER A 18 -14.37 -3.45 14.99
N HIS A 19 -14.34 -4.35 15.98
CA HIS A 19 -13.37 -5.45 16.01
C HIS A 19 -13.49 -6.36 14.78
N ALA A 20 -14.71 -6.69 14.35
CA ALA A 20 -14.96 -7.49 13.15
C ALA A 20 -14.43 -6.80 11.88
N ALA A 21 -14.69 -5.49 11.73
CA ALA A 21 -14.19 -4.71 10.60
C ALA A 21 -12.66 -4.63 10.57
N ARG A 22 -12.03 -4.49 11.75
CA ARG A 22 -10.56 -4.50 11.88
C ARG A 22 -9.96 -5.83 11.44
N GLU A 23 -10.55 -6.95 11.86
CA GLU A 23 -10.04 -8.27 11.51
C GLU A 23 -10.22 -8.55 10.02
N ALA A 24 -11.37 -8.19 9.44
CA ALA A 24 -11.59 -8.30 7.99
C ALA A 24 -10.57 -7.47 7.19
N ALA A 25 -10.34 -6.21 7.58
CA ALA A 25 -9.34 -5.36 6.94
C ALA A 25 -7.91 -5.91 7.13
N ARG A 26 -7.62 -6.55 8.27
CA ARG A 26 -6.31 -7.15 8.54
C ARG A 26 -6.05 -8.35 7.62
N LEU A 27 -7.03 -9.22 7.44
CA LEU A 27 -6.94 -10.35 6.52
C LEU A 27 -6.72 -9.86 5.07
N ALA A 28 -7.51 -8.87 4.64
CA ALA A 28 -7.34 -8.26 3.32
C ALA A 28 -5.94 -7.62 3.14
N ALA A 29 -5.38 -6.99 4.19
CA ALA A 29 -4.03 -6.44 4.15
C ALA A 29 -2.92 -7.52 4.08
N VAL A 30 -3.18 -8.72 4.61
CA VAL A 30 -2.26 -9.87 4.45
C VAL A 30 -2.33 -10.39 3.02
N GLU A 31 -3.53 -10.64 2.49
CA GLU A 31 -3.71 -11.11 1.12
C GLU A 31 -3.13 -10.14 0.09
N LEU A 32 -3.36 -8.83 0.27
CA LEU A 32 -2.80 -7.80 -0.60
C LEU A 32 -1.26 -7.84 -0.60
N ARG A 33 -0.61 -8.02 0.55
CA ARG A 33 0.87 -8.12 0.60
C ARG A 33 1.38 -9.35 -0.15
N THR A 34 0.67 -10.47 -0.06
CA THR A 34 0.98 -11.68 -0.82
C THR A 34 0.86 -11.43 -2.32
N GLU A 35 -0.23 -10.81 -2.77
CA GLU A 35 -0.42 -10.47 -4.18
C GLU A 35 0.62 -9.47 -4.69
N LEU A 36 0.93 -8.42 -3.92
CA LEU A 36 1.97 -7.45 -4.30
C LEU A 36 3.36 -8.09 -4.40
N SER A 37 3.67 -9.04 -3.50
CA SER A 37 4.91 -9.83 -3.58
C SER A 37 4.94 -10.67 -4.87
N ALA A 38 3.82 -11.34 -5.21
CA ALA A 38 3.73 -12.12 -6.43
C ALA A 38 3.80 -11.27 -7.71
N VAL A 39 3.26 -10.04 -7.69
CA VAL A 39 3.41 -9.07 -8.79
C VAL A 39 4.88 -8.72 -8.96
N LYS A 40 5.58 -8.35 -7.87
CA LYS A 40 7.02 -8.05 -7.90
C LYS A 40 7.82 -9.22 -8.44
N ASP A 41 7.52 -10.46 -8.04
CA ASP A 41 8.24 -11.64 -8.51
C ASP A 41 8.12 -11.90 -10.01
N ARG A 42 7.00 -11.49 -10.62
CA ARG A 42 6.75 -11.64 -12.07
C ARG A 42 7.39 -10.54 -12.91
N GLN A 43 7.80 -9.42 -12.31
CA GLN A 43 8.38 -8.32 -13.06
C GLN A 43 9.79 -8.68 -13.56
N PRO A 44 10.12 -8.28 -14.80
CA PRO A 44 11.47 -8.41 -15.31
C PRO A 44 12.42 -7.59 -14.45
N SER A 45 13.56 -8.19 -14.10
CA SER A 45 14.59 -7.49 -13.36
C SER A 45 15.35 -6.52 -14.27
N VAL A 46 15.40 -5.26 -13.88
CA VAL A 46 16.20 -4.21 -14.51
C VAL A 46 17.57 -4.17 -13.84
N CYS A 47 18.60 -4.49 -14.62
CA CYS A 47 19.97 -4.52 -14.16
C CYS A 47 20.68 -3.22 -14.51
N MET A 48 21.24 -2.55 -13.52
CA MET A 48 22.09 -1.39 -13.75
C MET A 48 23.48 -1.86 -14.19
N THR A 49 24.13 -1.11 -15.07
CA THR A 49 25.57 -1.21 -15.30
C THR A 49 26.30 -0.33 -14.28
N THR A 50 27.38 -0.84 -13.70
CA THR A 50 28.23 -0.05 -12.81
C THR A 50 28.97 1.02 -13.61
N ALA A 51 29.47 2.07 -12.95
CA ALA A 51 30.28 3.10 -13.59
C ALA A 51 31.56 2.56 -14.27
N ALA A 52 32.02 1.37 -13.85
CA ALA A 52 33.14 0.65 -14.46
C ALA A 52 32.72 -0.25 -15.65
N GLY A 53 31.46 -0.23 -16.07
CA GLY A 53 30.94 -1.02 -17.20
C GLY A 53 30.61 -2.49 -16.88
N GLY A 54 30.79 -2.94 -15.64
CA GLY A 54 30.44 -4.30 -15.20
C GLY A 54 28.96 -4.44 -14.80
N PRO A 55 28.42 -5.67 -14.68
CA PRO A 55 27.07 -5.91 -14.21
C PRO A 55 26.90 -5.36 -12.79
N GLY A 56 25.94 -4.47 -12.61
CA GLY A 56 25.51 -3.94 -11.32
C GLY A 56 24.30 -4.69 -10.78
N PRO A 57 23.76 -4.27 -9.63
CA PRO A 57 22.63 -4.94 -9.01
C PRO A 57 21.40 -4.88 -9.91
N CYS A 58 20.73 -6.02 -10.05
CA CYS A 58 19.42 -6.10 -10.68
C CYS A 58 18.35 -5.77 -9.65
N ARG A 59 17.42 -4.90 -10.03
CA ARG A 59 16.24 -4.54 -9.24
C ARG A 59 15.03 -4.97 -10.03
N ARG A 60 14.02 -5.50 -9.35
CA ARG A 60 12.69 -5.56 -9.94
C ARG A 60 12.09 -4.18 -9.69
N ASP A 61 11.73 -3.51 -10.77
CA ASP A 61 11.26 -2.14 -10.73
C ASP A 61 9.89 -2.05 -10.03
N ASN A 62 9.34 -0.86 -9.98
CA ASN A 62 8.27 -0.54 -9.04
C ASN A 62 6.93 -1.02 -9.58
N ILE A 63 6.06 -1.45 -8.67
CA ILE A 63 4.64 -1.62 -8.98
C ILE A 63 4.08 -0.25 -9.41
N ASP A 64 3.55 -0.17 -10.62
CA ASP A 64 2.90 1.04 -11.11
C ASP A 64 1.46 1.17 -10.57
N ALA A 65 0.82 2.31 -10.84
CA ALA A 65 -0.54 2.55 -10.34
C ALA A 65 -1.59 1.60 -10.95
N GLY A 66 -1.41 1.14 -12.18
CA GLY A 66 -2.30 0.18 -12.84
C GLY A 66 -2.16 -1.22 -12.25
N GLU A 67 -0.93 -1.67 -12.02
CA GLU A 67 -0.63 -2.95 -11.37
C GLU A 67 -1.15 -2.98 -9.93
N LEU A 68 -0.97 -1.88 -9.18
CA LEU A 68 -1.48 -1.77 -7.81
C LEU A 68 -3.02 -1.84 -7.79
N ARG A 69 -3.71 -1.12 -8.68
CA ARG A 69 -5.18 -1.22 -8.82
C ARG A 69 -5.62 -2.64 -9.19
N THR A 70 -4.86 -3.31 -10.05
CA THR A 70 -5.14 -4.69 -10.46
C THR A 70 -4.99 -5.66 -9.29
N ALA A 71 -3.94 -5.51 -8.48
CA ALA A 71 -3.73 -6.30 -7.27
C ALA A 71 -4.87 -6.09 -6.26
N LEU A 72 -5.26 -4.83 -6.01
CA LEU A 72 -6.39 -4.48 -5.14
C LEU A 72 -7.70 -5.14 -5.61
N ASN A 73 -8.00 -5.06 -6.91
CA ASN A 73 -9.19 -5.71 -7.47
C ASN A 73 -9.18 -7.23 -7.32
N ARG A 74 -8.03 -7.89 -7.45
CA ARG A 74 -7.90 -9.35 -7.31
C ARG A 74 -8.19 -9.85 -5.90
N VAL A 75 -7.84 -9.05 -4.88
CA VAL A 75 -8.13 -9.35 -3.47
C VAL A 75 -9.51 -8.83 -3.03
N GLY A 76 -10.38 -8.45 -3.98
CA GLY A 76 -11.74 -7.98 -3.68
C GLY A 76 -11.84 -6.56 -3.12
N LEU A 77 -10.73 -5.82 -3.05
CA LEU A 77 -10.68 -4.44 -2.61
C LEU A 77 -11.09 -3.50 -3.75
N VAL A 78 -12.35 -3.56 -4.17
CA VAL A 78 -12.86 -2.85 -5.36
C VAL A 78 -13.13 -1.36 -5.13
N ASP A 79 -13.52 -0.97 -3.90
CA ASP A 79 -13.68 0.43 -3.50
C ASP A 79 -12.35 0.97 -2.97
N HIS A 80 -11.43 1.23 -3.90
CA HIS A 80 -10.08 1.69 -3.60
C HIS A 80 -9.70 2.98 -4.31
N VAL A 81 -8.83 3.74 -3.66
CA VAL A 81 -8.17 4.93 -4.21
C VAL A 81 -6.67 4.63 -4.28
N VAL A 82 -6.06 4.95 -5.43
CA VAL A 82 -4.60 4.91 -5.63
C VAL A 82 -4.18 6.25 -6.19
N ARG A 83 -3.22 6.91 -5.53
CA ARG A 83 -2.65 8.19 -5.96
C ARG A 83 -1.14 8.27 -5.73
N PRO A 84 -0.43 9.16 -6.44
CA PRO A 84 0.93 9.53 -6.07
C PRO A 84 0.98 10.05 -4.63
N ALA A 85 2.08 9.73 -3.95
CA ALA A 85 2.34 10.29 -2.63
C ALA A 85 2.53 11.82 -2.69
N ARG A 86 2.01 12.51 -1.68
CA ARG A 86 2.18 13.95 -1.42
C ARG A 86 3.29 14.15 -0.38
N SER A 87 3.85 15.35 -0.33
CA SER A 87 4.92 15.71 0.61
C SER A 87 4.54 15.54 2.09
N ASN A 88 3.25 15.61 2.41
CA ASN A 88 2.70 15.40 3.75
C ASN A 88 2.28 13.95 4.02
N ASP A 89 2.40 13.04 3.06
CA ASP A 89 2.26 11.62 3.34
C ASP A 89 3.51 11.10 4.07
N ILE A 90 3.36 10.00 4.78
CA ILE A 90 4.45 9.29 5.46
C ILE A 90 5.57 8.81 4.54
N THR A 91 5.31 8.70 3.24
CA THR A 91 6.33 8.41 2.23
C THR A 91 7.03 9.67 1.70
N GLU A 92 6.72 10.84 2.26
CA GLU A 92 7.36 12.13 1.95
C GLU A 92 7.34 12.45 0.44
N GLY A 93 6.20 12.20 -0.22
CA GLY A 93 6.02 12.46 -1.64
C GLY A 93 6.60 11.40 -2.58
N LYS A 94 7.05 10.25 -2.05
CA LYS A 94 7.64 9.16 -2.85
C LYS A 94 6.67 8.01 -3.06
N GLY A 95 6.66 7.47 -4.28
CA GLY A 95 5.90 6.29 -4.65
C GLY A 95 4.39 6.52 -4.73
N LEU A 96 3.64 5.47 -4.38
CA LEU A 96 2.19 5.45 -4.43
C LEU A 96 1.63 5.23 -3.02
N VAL A 97 0.52 5.90 -2.72
CA VAL A 97 -0.31 5.59 -1.56
C VAL A 97 -1.66 5.08 -2.03
N PHE A 98 -2.23 4.19 -1.25
CA PHE A 98 -3.53 3.62 -1.55
C PHE A 98 -4.37 3.45 -0.29
N ALA A 99 -5.68 3.45 -0.49
CA ALA A 99 -6.63 3.05 0.53
C ALA A 99 -7.79 2.27 -0.08
N ALA A 100 -8.32 1.32 0.67
CA ALA A 100 -9.52 0.58 0.29
C ALA A 100 -10.45 0.42 1.49
N ARG A 101 -11.76 0.48 1.25
CA ARG A 101 -12.76 0.24 2.29
C ARG A 101 -13.06 -1.25 2.44
N VAL A 102 -13.13 -1.74 3.69
CA VAL A 102 -13.49 -3.12 4.02
C VAL A 102 -14.42 -3.10 5.24
N GLU A 103 -15.70 -3.45 5.07
CA GLU A 103 -16.65 -3.65 6.17
C GLU A 103 -16.69 -2.50 7.21
N GLY A 104 -16.49 -1.25 6.78
CA GLY A 104 -16.46 -0.07 7.66
C GLY A 104 -15.09 0.26 8.30
N ALA A 105 -14.04 -0.48 7.95
CA ALA A 105 -12.64 -0.14 8.19
C ALA A 105 -11.96 0.23 6.86
N CYS A 106 -10.72 0.70 6.96
CA CYS A 106 -9.89 1.04 5.81
C CYS A 106 -8.60 0.24 5.84
N VAL A 107 -8.24 -0.37 4.72
CA VAL A 107 -6.87 -0.81 4.47
C VAL A 107 -6.13 0.38 3.89
N LEU A 108 -5.08 0.85 4.55
CA LEU A 108 -4.23 1.94 4.05
C LEU A 108 -2.82 1.40 3.84
N GLY A 109 -2.16 1.83 2.77
CA GLY A 109 -0.79 1.44 2.51
C GLY A 109 -0.07 2.35 1.54
N TYR A 110 1.18 1.97 1.28
CA TYR A 110 2.01 2.57 0.25
C TYR A 110 2.83 1.52 -0.47
N VAL A 111 3.27 1.90 -1.67
CA VAL A 111 4.29 1.17 -2.42
C VAL A 111 5.41 2.14 -2.79
N LEU A 112 6.61 1.81 -2.34
CA LEU A 112 7.88 2.41 -2.70
C LEU A 112 8.70 1.42 -3.53
N PRO A 113 9.75 1.90 -4.23
CA PRO A 113 10.63 1.02 -4.99
C PRO A 113 11.21 -0.16 -4.23
N SER A 114 11.61 0.09 -2.99
CA SER A 114 12.29 -0.89 -2.15
C SER A 114 11.40 -1.52 -1.09
N ARG A 115 10.15 -1.06 -0.93
CA ARG A 115 9.30 -1.44 0.20
C ARG A 115 7.84 -1.19 -0.08
N GLU A 116 6.98 -2.05 0.44
CA GLU A 116 5.55 -1.84 0.54
C GLU A 116 5.11 -1.99 1.99
N ALA A 117 4.01 -1.32 2.34
CA ALA A 117 3.34 -1.51 3.61
C ALA A 117 1.83 -1.43 3.40
N ALA A 118 1.10 -2.24 4.17
CA ALA A 118 -0.35 -2.20 4.27
C ALA A 118 -0.74 -2.43 5.73
N GLY A 119 -1.66 -1.62 6.23
CA GLY A 119 -2.17 -1.69 7.60
C GLY A 119 -3.65 -1.32 7.66
N VAL A 120 -4.21 -1.40 8.86
CA VAL A 120 -5.64 -1.17 9.11
C VAL A 120 -5.85 0.19 9.76
N ALA A 121 -6.81 0.93 9.26
CA ALA A 121 -7.16 2.27 9.67
C ALA A 121 -8.68 2.43 9.81
N GLY A 122 -9.08 3.47 10.52
CA GLY A 122 -10.47 3.95 10.49
C GLY A 122 -10.82 4.75 9.25
N THR A 123 -12.08 5.18 9.16
CA THR A 123 -12.50 6.16 8.16
C THR A 123 -12.20 7.58 8.61
N LEU A 124 -12.02 8.50 7.66
CA LEU A 124 -12.00 9.93 7.90
C LEU A 124 -13.41 10.42 8.33
N PRO A 125 -13.54 11.63 8.89
CA PRO A 125 -14.85 12.17 9.32
C PRO A 125 -15.88 12.28 8.20
N ASP A 126 -15.45 12.44 6.95
CA ASP A 126 -16.29 12.42 5.75
C ASP A 126 -16.66 11.00 5.28
N GLY A 127 -16.24 9.98 6.02
CA GLY A 127 -16.45 8.57 5.73
C GLY A 127 -15.40 7.96 4.79
N THR A 128 -14.54 8.74 4.14
CA THR A 128 -13.58 8.22 3.16
C THR A 128 -12.37 7.53 3.81
N CYS A 129 -11.64 6.70 3.07
CA CYS A 129 -10.43 6.04 3.58
C CYS A 129 -9.15 6.85 3.33
N LEU A 130 -9.17 7.77 2.37
CA LEU A 130 -8.04 8.63 2.02
C LEU A 130 -8.60 9.94 1.49
N SER A 131 -8.03 11.06 1.92
CA SER A 131 -8.35 12.34 1.30
C SER A 131 -7.77 12.37 -0.11
N VAL A 132 -8.64 12.72 -1.05
CA VAL A 132 -8.29 12.84 -2.47
C VAL A 132 -7.32 13.96 -2.77
#